data_AF-A0A7X5SXX8-F1
#
_entry.id   AF-A0A7X5SXX8-F1
#
_cell.length_a   1.000
_cell.length_b   1.000
_cell.length_c   1.000
_cell.angle_alpha   90.00
_cell.angle_beta   90.00
_cell.angle_gamma   90.00
#
_symmetry.space_group_name_H-M   'P 1'
#
loop_
_entity.id
_entity.type
_entity.pdbx_description
1 polymer ?
#
loop_
_entity_poly.entity_id
_entity_poly.type
_entity_poly.pdbx_seq_one_letter_code
_entity_poly.pdbx_strand_id
1 'polypeptide(L)'
;MSFVGKERKIPQDDLYVAKLYPNTNFNGSDLLGCGRYYTQDNLYRTLMYFDISSLPSNIFIDKAILKLYVKINIASNITKPITIHNLLQPFDENTVTYSNQPPFENAPHATLNINAEINQFVEVDIKDLLIEWYNSPALNYGMLMKGLETQTSFVGFSSTFDNDDTKFPNLEIYYGYYEGLSEYPPETIELLASDDSVNSSAIPLGPNIGTFAIENHGSGAISVRIQLSSDNINWIDNKPPYTSDYILLKDENMILTTTAYMSYARILITHAESYPVEDATVTIYKTIKV
;
A
#
# COMPACT_ATOMS: atom_id res chain seq x y z
N MET A 1 -13.23 -5.83 18.81
CA MET A 1 -13.14 -6.52 17.50
C MET A 1 -11.68 -6.88 17.27
N SER A 2 -11.40 -8.09 16.81
CA SER A 2 -10.03 -8.52 16.46
C SER A 2 -9.69 -8.09 15.03
N PHE A 3 -8.44 -7.67 14.80
CA PHE A 3 -7.89 -7.44 13.47
C PHE A 3 -8.01 -8.70 12.59
N VAL A 4 -8.22 -8.50 11.29
CA VAL A 4 -8.40 -9.59 10.31
C VAL A 4 -7.39 -9.52 9.17
N GLY A 5 -7.00 -8.33 8.72
CA GLY A 5 -6.13 -8.14 7.56
C GLY A 5 -5.01 -7.13 7.78
N LYS A 6 -3.77 -7.53 7.46
CA LYS A 6 -2.58 -6.67 7.45
C LYS A 6 -2.20 -6.39 6.01
N GLU A 7 -2.08 -5.11 5.69
CA GLU A 7 -1.57 -4.65 4.41
C GLU A 7 -0.35 -3.76 4.62
N ARG A 8 0.69 -3.97 3.81
CA ARG A 8 1.88 -3.13 3.80
C ARG A 8 1.91 -2.36 2.49
N LYS A 9 1.93 -1.04 2.57
CA LYS A 9 2.06 -0.14 1.42
C LYS A 9 3.44 0.52 1.43
N ILE A 10 4.13 0.49 0.30
CA ILE A 10 5.24 1.40 -0.01
C ILE A 10 4.60 2.68 -0.60
N PRO A 11 5.11 3.89 -0.32
CA PRO A 11 4.55 5.08 -0.96
C PRO A 11 4.73 4.96 -2.47
N GLN A 12 3.71 5.38 -3.22
CA GLN A 12 3.79 5.44 -4.68
C GLN A 12 4.69 6.59 -5.11
N ASP A 13 4.62 7.71 -4.39
CA ASP A 13 5.42 8.91 -4.63
C ASP A 13 6.03 9.38 -3.30
N ASP A 14 7.35 9.62 -3.27
CA ASP A 14 8.01 10.28 -2.15
C ASP A 14 9.18 11.18 -2.59
N LEU A 15 9.22 12.40 -2.07
CA LEU A 15 10.38 13.29 -2.25
C LEU A 15 10.41 14.37 -1.17
N TYR A 16 11.48 15.17 -1.13
CA TYR A 16 11.51 16.40 -0.35
C TYR A 16 11.54 17.64 -1.23
N VAL A 17 11.09 18.76 -0.66
CA VAL A 17 11.28 20.09 -1.22
C VAL A 17 12.17 20.91 -0.28
N ALA A 18 13.03 21.75 -0.86
CA ALA A 18 14.02 22.53 -0.12
C ALA A 18 13.93 24.02 -0.45
N LYS A 19 13.79 24.87 0.57
CA LYS A 19 13.58 26.32 0.42
C LYS A 19 14.71 27.03 -0.33
N LEU A 20 15.97 26.61 -0.12
CA LEU A 20 17.13 27.23 -0.76
C LEU A 20 17.22 26.92 -2.27
N TYR A 21 16.55 25.85 -2.70
CA TYR A 21 16.49 25.41 -4.09
C TYR A 21 15.03 25.42 -4.55
N PRO A 22 14.39 26.61 -4.59
CA PRO A 22 12.94 26.68 -4.58
C PRO A 22 12.30 26.15 -5.86
N ASN A 23 13.05 26.11 -6.96
CA ASN A 23 12.60 25.60 -8.27
C ASN A 23 13.27 24.27 -8.65
N THR A 24 13.94 23.60 -7.71
CA THR A 24 14.55 22.30 -7.93
C THR A 24 13.58 21.21 -7.46
N ASN A 25 13.35 20.24 -8.33
CA ASN A 25 12.66 19.00 -8.01
C ASN A 25 13.71 17.99 -7.52
N PHE A 26 13.41 17.27 -6.43
CA PHE A 26 14.31 16.29 -5.82
C PHE A 26 13.80 14.86 -5.93
N ASN A 27 12.93 14.57 -6.90
CA ASN A 27 12.58 13.19 -7.21
C ASN A 27 13.85 12.38 -7.55
N GLY A 28 13.88 11.12 -7.15
CA GLY A 28 15.06 10.27 -7.30
C GLY A 28 16.11 10.41 -6.19
N SER A 29 15.92 11.32 -5.22
CA SER A 29 16.84 11.41 -4.08
C SER A 29 16.62 10.24 -3.13
N ASP A 30 17.72 9.65 -2.63
CA ASP A 30 17.72 8.55 -1.63
C ASP A 30 17.35 8.99 -0.19
N LEU A 31 16.87 10.22 -0.01
CA LEU A 31 16.67 10.87 1.28
C LEU A 31 15.37 11.67 1.27
N LEU A 32 14.63 11.62 2.38
CA LEU A 32 13.45 12.45 2.65
C LEU A 32 13.76 13.39 3.82
N GLY A 33 13.97 14.67 3.53
CA GLY A 33 14.39 15.67 4.52
C GLY A 33 13.23 16.42 5.18
N CYS A 34 13.30 16.56 6.51
CA CYS A 34 12.39 17.38 7.31
C CYS A 34 13.15 18.32 8.25
N GLY A 35 12.71 19.58 8.35
CA GLY A 35 13.24 20.56 9.30
C GLY A 35 14.33 21.46 8.71
N ARG A 36 15.18 22.04 9.57
CA ARG A 36 16.16 23.07 9.18
C ARG A 36 17.60 22.61 9.38
N TYR A 37 18.46 22.87 8.39
CA TYR A 37 19.89 22.53 8.42
C TYR A 37 20.77 23.68 8.99
N TYR A 38 21.94 23.35 9.55
CA TYR A 38 22.74 24.18 10.49
C TYR A 38 22.99 25.66 10.15
N THR A 39 23.36 26.00 8.92
CA THR A 39 23.95 27.33 8.61
C THR A 39 23.38 28.00 7.36
N GLN A 40 22.23 27.54 6.88
CA GLN A 40 21.48 28.16 5.79
C GLN A 40 20.01 28.21 6.19
N ASP A 41 19.26 29.21 5.74
CA ASP A 41 17.79 29.29 5.90
C ASP A 41 17.03 28.21 5.10
N ASN A 42 17.66 27.05 4.86
CA ASN A 42 17.12 25.97 4.07
C ASN A 42 16.19 25.10 4.92
N LEU A 43 14.91 25.14 4.55
CA LEU A 43 13.84 24.36 5.15
C LEU A 43 13.53 23.19 4.23
N TYR A 44 13.47 22.00 4.82
CA TYR A 44 13.15 20.76 4.15
C TYR A 44 11.78 20.27 4.60
N ARG A 45 10.97 19.84 3.65
CA ARG A 45 9.67 19.21 3.88
C ARG A 45 9.54 18.02 2.95
N THR A 46 9.02 16.91 3.45
CA THR A 46 8.77 15.71 2.66
C THR A 46 7.33 15.70 2.19
N LEU A 47 7.11 15.33 0.93
CA LEU A 47 5.82 14.98 0.36
C LEU A 47 5.81 13.46 0.17
N MET A 48 4.70 12.81 0.52
CA MET A 48 4.56 11.37 0.42
C MET A 48 3.11 11.00 0.12
N TYR A 49 2.90 10.14 -0.88
CA TYR A 49 1.59 9.65 -1.27
C TYR A 49 1.54 8.12 -1.16
N PHE A 50 0.48 7.61 -0.55
CA PHE A 50 0.18 6.18 -0.49
C PHE A 50 -1.11 5.92 -1.26
N ASP A 51 -1.04 5.06 -2.28
CA ASP A 51 -2.24 4.52 -2.90
C ASP A 51 -2.87 3.44 -1.99
N ILE A 52 -4.10 3.73 -1.57
CA ILE A 52 -4.91 2.87 -0.71
C ILE A 52 -6.10 2.25 -1.46
N SER A 53 -6.14 2.40 -2.79
CA SER A 53 -7.26 1.97 -3.64
C SER A 53 -7.56 0.47 -3.54
N SER A 54 -6.57 -0.37 -3.18
CA SER A 54 -6.71 -1.82 -2.99
C SER A 54 -7.45 -2.23 -1.71
N LEU A 55 -7.67 -1.30 -0.77
CA LEU A 55 -8.38 -1.63 0.47
C LEU A 55 -9.83 -2.02 0.14
N PRO A 56 -10.37 -3.07 0.79
CA PRO A 56 -11.75 -3.46 0.58
C PRO A 56 -12.73 -2.44 1.18
N SER A 57 -13.94 -2.42 0.65
CA SER A 57 -15.07 -1.70 1.23
C SER A 57 -15.53 -2.35 2.56
N ASN A 58 -16.25 -1.59 3.38
CA ASN A 58 -16.88 -2.06 4.62
C ASN A 58 -15.89 -2.59 5.69
N ILE A 59 -14.73 -1.94 5.84
CA ILE A 59 -13.77 -2.21 6.92
C ILE A 59 -13.74 -1.11 7.98
N PHE A 60 -13.29 -1.49 9.17
CA PHE A 60 -12.78 -0.55 10.16
C PHE A 60 -11.25 -0.62 10.21
N ILE A 61 -10.60 0.55 10.24
CA ILE A 61 -9.16 0.66 10.44
C ILE A 61 -8.87 0.55 11.94
N ASP A 62 -8.12 -0.48 12.34
CA ASP A 62 -7.69 -0.69 13.72
C ASP A 62 -6.42 0.12 14.04
N LYS A 63 -5.40 0.04 13.17
CA LYS A 63 -4.14 0.79 13.26
C LYS A 63 -3.60 1.15 11.89
N ALA A 64 -2.89 2.28 11.79
CA ALA A 64 -2.14 2.65 10.60
C ALA A 64 -0.78 3.20 11.02
N ILE A 65 0.28 2.42 10.88
CA ILE A 65 1.61 2.76 11.37
C ILE A 65 2.51 3.13 10.20
N LEU A 66 2.88 4.40 10.10
CA LEU A 66 3.91 4.86 9.19
C LEU A 66 5.29 4.57 9.79
N LYS A 67 6.11 3.81 9.06
CA LYS A 67 7.46 3.41 9.45
C LYS A 67 8.48 4.11 8.56
N LEU A 68 9.44 4.77 9.19
CA LEU A 68 10.45 5.58 8.51
C LEU A 68 11.84 5.22 9.05
N TYR A 69 12.81 5.03 8.17
CA TYR A 69 14.19 4.75 8.57
C TYR A 69 14.99 6.05 8.68
N VAL A 70 15.53 6.37 9.86
CA VAL A 70 16.31 7.60 10.08
C VAL A 70 17.74 7.43 9.58
N LYS A 71 18.11 8.07 8.47
CA LYS A 71 19.48 8.07 7.91
C LYS A 71 20.34 9.18 8.50
N ILE A 72 19.76 10.35 8.73
CA ILE A 72 20.48 11.55 9.18
C ILE A 72 19.73 12.19 10.33
N ASN A 73 20.45 12.52 11.40
CA ASN A 73 19.95 13.31 12.51
C ASN A 73 21.05 14.25 12.99
N ILE A 74 20.92 15.54 12.69
CA ILE A 74 22.00 16.49 12.96
C ILE A 74 21.95 17.12 14.35
N ALA A 75 20.84 17.02 15.08
CA ALA A 75 20.68 17.68 16.36
C ALA A 75 20.14 16.68 17.39
N SER A 76 20.99 15.73 17.78
CA SER A 76 20.63 14.63 18.68
C SER A 76 20.36 15.04 20.14
N ASN A 77 20.75 16.26 20.52
CA ASN A 77 20.57 16.81 21.85
C ASN A 77 19.21 17.52 22.07
N ILE A 78 18.36 17.58 21.05
CA ILE A 78 17.02 18.18 21.12
C ILE A 78 15.96 17.21 20.60
N THR A 79 14.75 17.31 21.16
CA THR A 79 13.57 16.68 20.57
C THR A 79 13.12 17.47 19.34
N LYS A 80 12.91 16.79 18.24
CA LYS A 80 12.49 17.34 16.95
C LYS A 80 11.12 16.74 16.62
N PRO A 81 10.01 17.47 16.87
CA PRO A 81 8.71 17.06 16.39
C PRO A 81 8.70 17.14 14.86
N ILE A 82 8.42 16.01 14.22
CA ILE A 82 8.07 15.92 12.80
C ILE A 82 6.55 15.80 12.75
N THR A 83 5.90 16.81 12.20
CA THR A 83 4.45 16.88 12.08
C THR A 83 4.00 16.39 10.71
N ILE A 84 2.89 15.66 10.68
CA ILE A 84 2.28 15.09 9.47
C ILE A 84 0.98 15.81 9.20
N HIS A 85 0.81 16.30 7.97
CA HIS A 85 -0.31 17.12 7.54
C HIS A 85 -0.92 16.55 6.28
N ASN A 86 -2.26 16.49 6.20
CA ASN A 86 -2.96 16.16 4.96
C ASN A 86 -2.72 17.23 3.89
N LEU A 87 -2.46 16.80 2.65
CA LEU A 87 -2.38 17.70 1.50
C LEU A 87 -3.78 18.06 1.01
N LEU A 88 -3.97 19.32 0.61
CA LEU A 88 -5.26 19.84 0.13
C LEU A 88 -5.38 19.83 -1.39
N GLN A 89 -4.28 19.52 -2.10
CA GLN A 89 -4.20 19.38 -3.55
C GLN A 89 -3.19 18.30 -3.90
N PRO A 90 -3.35 17.60 -5.03
CA PRO A 90 -2.37 16.63 -5.50
C PRO A 90 -1.04 17.31 -5.82
N PHE A 91 0.04 16.53 -5.77
CA PHE A 91 1.33 16.91 -6.32
C PHE A 91 1.73 15.92 -7.41
N ASP A 92 2.54 16.39 -8.35
CA ASP A 92 3.23 15.54 -9.33
C ASP A 92 4.69 15.45 -8.91
N GLU A 93 5.14 14.24 -8.57
CA GLU A 93 6.50 13.98 -8.11
C GLU A 93 7.57 14.46 -9.10
N ASN A 94 7.26 14.56 -10.40
CA ASN A 94 8.23 14.94 -11.42
C ASN A 94 8.38 16.46 -11.57
N THR A 95 7.45 17.24 -11.01
CA THR A 95 7.41 18.70 -11.22
C THR A 95 7.26 19.51 -9.93
N VAL A 96 6.97 18.87 -8.80
CA VAL A 96 6.82 19.56 -7.52
C VAL A 96 8.18 20.04 -6.99
N THR A 97 8.18 21.22 -6.41
CA THR A 97 9.34 21.98 -5.91
C THR A 97 8.88 22.75 -4.68
N TYR A 98 9.79 23.43 -3.99
CA TYR A 98 9.37 24.24 -2.85
C TYR A 98 8.44 25.40 -3.27
N SER A 99 8.65 25.99 -4.45
CA SER A 99 7.86 27.12 -4.97
C SER A 99 6.41 26.76 -5.31
N ASN A 100 6.15 25.52 -5.74
CA ASN A 100 4.82 25.06 -6.18
C ASN A 100 4.29 23.88 -5.33
N GLN A 101 4.85 23.63 -4.15
CA GLN A 101 4.33 22.60 -3.24
C GLN A 101 2.84 22.85 -2.94
N PRO A 102 2.02 21.79 -2.86
CA PRO A 102 0.59 21.95 -2.60
C PRO A 102 0.34 22.57 -1.21
N PRO A 103 -0.78 23.29 -1.03
CA PRO A 103 -1.25 23.67 0.29
C PRO A 103 -1.57 22.41 1.11
N PHE A 104 -1.46 22.54 2.43
CA PHE A 104 -1.70 21.47 3.40
C PHE A 104 -2.47 22.00 4.59
N GLU A 105 -3.09 21.10 5.35
CA GLU A 105 -3.83 21.46 6.56
C GLU A 105 -2.92 21.96 7.67
N ASN A 106 -3.27 23.08 8.29
CA ASN A 106 -2.40 23.67 9.31
C ASN A 106 -2.33 22.84 10.61
N ALA A 107 -3.41 22.15 10.97
CA ALA A 107 -3.42 21.23 12.09
C ALA A 107 -2.77 19.89 11.66
N PRO A 108 -1.80 19.35 12.41
CA PRO A 108 -1.23 18.06 12.08
C PRO A 108 -2.12 16.91 12.54
N HIS A 109 -2.22 15.85 11.73
CA HIS A 109 -2.89 14.60 12.09
C HIS A 109 -2.06 13.75 13.04
N ALA A 110 -0.74 13.84 12.93
CA ALA A 110 0.18 13.09 13.78
C ALA A 110 1.47 13.87 14.02
N THR A 111 2.17 13.52 15.11
CA THR A 111 3.49 14.07 15.43
C THR A 111 4.41 12.96 15.87
N LEU A 112 5.56 12.85 15.21
CA LEU A 112 6.64 11.93 15.53
C LEU A 112 7.79 12.70 16.19
N ASN A 113 8.14 12.36 17.42
CA ASN A 113 9.24 13.03 18.13
C ASN A 113 10.56 12.29 17.91
N ILE A 114 11.52 12.95 17.25
CA ILE A 114 12.88 12.43 17.04
C ILE A 114 13.86 13.09 18.01
N ASN A 115 14.47 12.30 18.88
CA ASN A 115 15.54 12.66 19.80
C ASN A 115 16.90 12.31 19.17
N ALA A 116 17.56 11.25 19.64
CA ALA A 116 18.88 10.82 19.20
C ALA A 116 18.84 9.66 18.18
N GLU A 117 17.66 9.26 17.72
CA GLU A 117 17.49 8.14 16.80
C GLU A 117 18.24 8.39 15.48
N ILE A 118 18.99 7.38 15.03
CA ILE A 118 19.75 7.34 13.78
C ILE A 118 20.03 5.87 13.44
N ASN A 119 20.08 5.53 12.16
CA ASN A 119 20.28 4.17 11.64
C ASN A 119 19.25 3.14 12.14
N GLN A 120 18.02 3.57 12.38
CA GLN A 120 16.94 2.73 12.85
C GLN A 120 15.58 3.22 12.37
N PHE A 121 14.59 2.33 12.45
CA PHE A 121 13.20 2.69 12.20
C PHE A 121 12.60 3.47 13.36
N VAL A 122 11.75 4.41 13.00
CA VAL A 122 10.83 5.13 13.88
C VAL A 122 9.42 4.97 13.32
N GLU A 123 8.44 5.01 14.20
CA GLU A 123 7.06 4.67 13.87
C GLU A 123 6.12 5.76 14.40
N VAL A 124 5.10 6.08 13.61
CA VAL A 124 4.05 7.04 14.01
C VAL A 124 2.70 6.53 13.56
N ASP A 125 1.73 6.60 14.46
CA ASP A 125 0.34 6.25 14.15
C ASP A 125 -0.30 7.39 13.36
N ILE A 126 -0.79 7.08 12.16
CA ILE A 126 -1.51 7.98 11.26
C ILE A 126 -2.94 7.49 11.01
N LYS A 127 -3.49 6.68 11.91
CA LYS A 127 -4.84 6.08 11.79
C LYS A 127 -5.91 7.09 11.41
N ASP A 128 -5.95 8.24 12.07
CA ASP A 128 -7.00 9.24 11.83
C ASP A 128 -6.92 9.81 10.41
N LEU A 129 -5.71 10.06 9.90
CA LEU A 129 -5.47 10.48 8.52
C LEU A 129 -5.87 9.39 7.52
N LEU A 130 -5.53 8.13 7.80
CA LEU A 130 -5.93 7.01 6.93
C LEU A 130 -7.45 6.82 6.90
N ILE A 131 -8.15 7.02 8.02
CA ILE A 131 -9.62 6.96 8.09
C ILE A 131 -10.24 8.05 7.22
N GLU A 132 -9.68 9.27 7.21
CA GLU A 132 -10.15 10.35 6.34
C GLU A 132 -9.96 9.97 4.86
N TRP A 133 -8.79 9.49 4.48
CA TRP A 133 -8.53 9.02 3.11
C TRP A 133 -9.44 7.87 2.71
N TYR A 134 -9.67 6.90 3.59
CA TYR A 134 -10.52 5.75 3.31
C TYR A 134 -12.00 6.16 3.12
N ASN A 135 -12.50 7.06 3.97
CA ASN A 135 -13.88 7.55 3.87
C ASN A 135 -14.09 8.54 2.73
N SER A 136 -13.04 9.18 2.23
CA SER A 136 -13.09 10.13 1.11
C SER A 136 -11.87 9.96 0.19
N PRO A 137 -11.81 8.87 -0.61
CA PRO A 137 -10.63 8.57 -1.43
C PRO A 137 -10.25 9.67 -2.41
N ALA A 138 -11.22 10.45 -2.90
CA ALA A 138 -10.98 11.59 -3.78
C ALA A 138 -10.21 12.75 -3.12
N LEU A 139 -10.06 12.74 -1.79
CA LEU A 139 -9.31 13.70 -1.00
C LEU A 139 -7.96 13.16 -0.52
N ASN A 140 -7.60 11.91 -0.86
CA ASN A 140 -6.26 11.41 -0.61
C ASN A 140 -5.30 12.02 -1.64
N TYR A 141 -4.71 13.16 -1.28
CA TYR A 141 -3.65 13.80 -2.06
C TYR A 141 -2.25 13.51 -1.50
N GLY A 142 -2.16 12.66 -0.49
CA GLY A 142 -0.95 12.37 0.27
C GLY A 142 -0.76 13.30 1.45
N MET A 143 0.45 13.30 1.98
CA MET A 143 0.82 14.03 3.18
C MET A 143 2.06 14.88 2.98
N LEU A 144 2.14 15.96 3.77
CA LEU A 144 3.36 16.73 3.98
C LEU A 144 3.88 16.46 5.38
N MET A 145 5.17 16.11 5.47
CA MET A 145 5.89 16.02 6.72
C MET A 145 6.86 17.20 6.86
N LYS A 146 6.87 17.84 8.03
CA LYS A 146 7.79 18.94 8.32
C LYS A 146 8.31 18.88 9.75
N GLY A 147 9.54 19.36 9.94
CA GLY A 147 10.15 19.51 11.27
C GLY A 147 10.04 20.94 11.80
N LEU A 148 10.73 21.21 12.92
CA LEU A 148 10.89 22.57 13.46
C LEU A 148 11.65 23.47 12.46
N GLU A 149 11.06 24.57 12.02
CA GLU A 149 11.69 25.46 11.03
C GLU A 149 12.42 26.66 11.66
N THR A 150 12.30 26.84 12.97
CA THR A 150 12.82 27.99 13.72
C THR A 150 14.26 27.82 14.21
N GLN A 151 14.75 26.58 14.28
CA GLN A 151 16.08 26.23 14.77
C GLN A 151 16.61 25.00 14.03
N THR A 152 17.90 24.73 14.13
CA THR A 152 18.53 23.52 13.58
C THR A 152 17.82 22.26 14.09
N SER A 153 17.27 21.47 13.18
CA SER A 153 16.36 20.36 13.49
C SER A 153 16.29 19.30 12.39
N PHE A 154 17.20 19.33 11.41
CA PHE A 154 17.11 18.47 10.25
C PHE A 154 17.16 16.98 10.61
N VAL A 155 16.18 16.24 10.10
CA VAL A 155 16.12 14.78 10.10
C VAL A 155 15.95 14.34 8.65
N GLY A 156 16.76 13.38 8.21
CA GLY A 156 16.65 12.76 6.90
C GLY A 156 16.26 11.29 7.04
N PHE A 157 15.18 10.90 6.38
CA PHE A 157 14.73 9.51 6.31
C PHE A 157 15.16 8.85 5.00
N SER A 158 15.16 7.53 4.93
CA SER A 158 15.25 6.80 3.65
C SER A 158 14.04 7.10 2.77
N SER A 159 14.23 7.20 1.46
CA SER A 159 13.15 7.24 0.46
C SER A 159 13.02 5.89 -0.26
N THR A 160 12.10 5.81 -1.23
CA THR A 160 11.98 4.69 -2.18
C THR A 160 13.11 4.60 -3.22
N PHE A 161 14.05 5.55 -3.22
CA PHE A 161 15.24 5.56 -4.07
C PHE A 161 16.52 5.17 -3.30
N ASP A 162 16.41 4.70 -2.06
CA ASP A 162 17.54 4.11 -1.35
C ASP A 162 18.02 2.82 -2.05
N ASN A 163 19.31 2.52 -1.96
CA ASN A 163 19.87 1.30 -2.54
C ASN A 163 19.50 0.04 -1.73
N ASP A 164 19.00 0.21 -0.51
CA ASP A 164 18.54 -0.86 0.38
C ASP A 164 17.02 -0.76 0.57
N ASP A 165 16.28 -1.57 -0.17
CA ASP A 165 14.80 -1.62 -0.16
C ASP A 165 14.18 -1.98 1.20
N THR A 166 14.97 -2.62 2.06
CA THR A 166 14.56 -2.96 3.43
C THR A 166 14.39 -1.71 4.30
N LYS A 167 14.91 -0.57 3.87
CA LYS A 167 14.82 0.73 4.55
C LYS A 167 13.71 1.64 4.02
N PHE A 168 13.01 1.24 2.96
CA PHE A 168 11.96 2.07 2.37
C PHE A 168 10.88 2.47 3.40
N PRO A 169 10.37 3.71 3.32
CA PRO A 169 9.16 4.08 4.02
C PRO A 169 8.05 3.09 3.73
N ASN A 170 7.27 2.75 4.75
CA ASN A 170 6.09 1.92 4.53
C ASN A 170 5.00 2.20 5.54
N LEU A 171 3.76 2.06 5.10
CA LEU A 171 2.56 2.16 5.90
C LEU A 171 2.04 0.74 6.18
N GLU A 172 2.01 0.36 7.45
CA GLU A 172 1.39 -0.89 7.90
C GLU A 172 -0.05 -0.60 8.34
N ILE A 173 -1.01 -1.17 7.62
CA ILE A 173 -2.45 -1.01 7.85
C ILE A 173 -2.99 -2.28 8.48
N TYR A 174 -3.68 -2.13 9.60
CA TYR A 174 -4.36 -3.20 10.31
C TYR A 174 -5.86 -2.88 10.28
N TYR A 175 -6.65 -3.75 9.68
CA TYR A 175 -8.10 -3.57 9.57
C TYR A 175 -8.87 -4.83 9.92
N GLY A 176 -10.16 -4.67 10.17
CA GLY A 176 -11.12 -5.77 10.23
C GLY A 176 -12.40 -5.40 9.49
N TYR A 177 -13.26 -6.38 9.28
CA TYR A 177 -14.51 -6.16 8.55
C TYR A 177 -15.66 -5.82 9.49
N TYR A 178 -16.55 -4.95 9.04
CA TYR A 178 -17.87 -4.84 9.66
C TYR A 178 -18.75 -6.03 9.27
N GLU A 179 -19.80 -6.30 10.06
CA GLU A 179 -20.83 -7.26 9.67
C GLU A 179 -21.43 -6.86 8.31
N GLY A 180 -21.69 -7.84 7.45
CA GLY A 180 -22.21 -7.55 6.11
C GLY A 180 -21.36 -8.14 5.00
N LEU A 181 -21.32 -7.44 3.88
CA LEU A 181 -20.52 -7.79 2.70
C LEU A 181 -19.36 -6.80 2.62
N SER A 182 -18.14 -7.31 2.51
CA SER A 182 -16.95 -6.51 2.21
C SER A 182 -16.48 -6.87 0.82
N GLU A 183 -16.19 -5.88 -0.01
CA GLU A 183 -15.83 -6.08 -1.43
C GLU A 183 -14.45 -5.50 -1.69
N TYR A 184 -13.58 -6.30 -2.29
CA TYR A 184 -12.32 -5.79 -2.82
C TYR A 184 -12.54 -5.17 -4.20
N PRO A 185 -11.74 -4.17 -4.57
CA PRO A 185 -11.67 -3.71 -5.95
C PRO A 185 -11.41 -4.89 -6.90
N PRO A 186 -12.02 -4.89 -8.11
CA PRO A 186 -11.74 -5.90 -9.11
C PRO A 186 -10.25 -5.92 -9.48
N GLU A 187 -9.69 -7.13 -9.60
CA GLU A 187 -8.33 -7.34 -10.06
C GLU A 187 -8.35 -7.87 -11.50
N THR A 188 -7.60 -7.26 -12.40
CA THR A 188 -7.39 -7.80 -13.76
C THR A 188 -6.00 -8.39 -13.86
N ILE A 189 -5.91 -9.61 -14.34
CA ILE A 189 -4.70 -10.42 -14.40
C ILE A 189 -4.51 -10.89 -15.83
N GLU A 190 -3.28 -10.75 -16.33
CA GLU A 190 -2.86 -11.36 -17.59
C GLU A 190 -2.10 -12.66 -17.27
N LEU A 191 -2.47 -13.74 -17.94
CA LEU A 191 -1.70 -14.97 -18.02
C LEU A 191 -1.13 -15.05 -19.43
N LEU A 192 0.17 -14.79 -19.58
CA LEU A 192 0.80 -14.87 -20.90
C LEU A 192 0.99 -16.34 -21.31
N ALA A 193 1.02 -16.60 -22.61
CA ALA A 193 1.30 -17.93 -23.16
C ALA A 193 2.67 -18.48 -22.73
N SER A 194 3.59 -17.60 -22.32
CA SER A 194 4.90 -17.96 -21.75
C SER A 194 4.85 -18.36 -20.27
N ASP A 195 3.78 -18.02 -19.57
CA ASP A 195 3.65 -18.23 -18.14
C ASP A 195 3.00 -19.58 -17.87
N ASP A 196 3.56 -20.35 -16.93
CA ASP A 196 2.95 -21.62 -16.50
C ASP A 196 1.66 -21.37 -15.69
N SER A 197 1.65 -20.30 -14.90
CA SER A 197 0.55 -19.93 -14.02
C SER A 197 0.68 -18.50 -13.51
N VAL A 198 -0.44 -17.94 -13.06
CA VAL A 198 -0.49 -16.66 -12.37
C VAL A 198 -1.44 -16.75 -11.17
N ASN A 199 -1.16 -15.96 -10.13
CA ASN A 199 -2.01 -15.90 -8.94
C ASN A 199 -2.66 -14.53 -8.84
N SER A 200 -3.90 -14.51 -8.37
CA SER A 200 -4.52 -13.30 -7.87
C SER A 200 -3.82 -12.81 -6.61
N SER A 201 -3.93 -11.51 -6.34
CA SER A 201 -3.61 -10.97 -5.02
C SER A 201 -4.39 -11.72 -3.94
N ALA A 202 -3.71 -12.06 -2.85
CA ALA A 202 -4.31 -12.72 -1.71
C ALA A 202 -5.20 -11.75 -0.93
N ILE A 203 -6.31 -12.26 -0.39
CA ILE A 203 -7.17 -11.51 0.53
C ILE A 203 -7.15 -12.15 1.93
N PRO A 204 -7.07 -11.36 3.00
CA PRO A 204 -7.27 -11.85 4.36
C PRO A 204 -8.73 -12.23 4.61
N LEU A 205 -9.00 -13.46 5.00
CA LEU A 205 -10.34 -13.93 5.39
C LEU A 205 -10.59 -13.81 6.89
N GLY A 206 -9.58 -14.12 7.71
CA GLY A 206 -9.76 -14.38 9.14
C GLY A 206 -10.71 -15.57 9.37
N PRO A 207 -11.75 -15.43 10.20
CA PRO A 207 -12.72 -16.50 10.43
C PRO A 207 -13.82 -16.60 9.35
N ASN A 208 -13.77 -15.76 8.30
CA ASN A 208 -14.86 -15.58 7.36
C ASN A 208 -14.72 -16.43 6.09
N ILE A 209 -15.76 -16.39 5.24
CA ILE A 209 -15.81 -17.07 3.95
C ILE A 209 -15.58 -16.06 2.83
N GLY A 210 -14.71 -16.42 1.88
CA GLY A 210 -14.45 -15.65 0.67
C GLY A 210 -15.22 -16.19 -0.53
N THR A 211 -15.71 -15.28 -1.39
CA THR A 211 -16.31 -15.61 -2.69
C THR A 211 -15.56 -14.87 -3.80
N PHE A 212 -15.32 -15.57 -4.91
CA PHE A 212 -14.56 -15.12 -6.06
C PHE A 212 -15.42 -15.30 -7.30
N ALA A 213 -15.82 -14.20 -7.94
CA ALA A 213 -16.37 -14.24 -9.29
C ALA A 213 -15.24 -14.01 -10.29
N ILE A 214 -15.18 -14.81 -11.33
CA ILE A 214 -14.06 -14.84 -12.27
C ILE A 214 -14.63 -14.78 -13.68
N GLU A 215 -14.12 -13.85 -14.49
CA GLU A 215 -14.51 -13.65 -15.89
C GLU A 215 -13.26 -13.77 -16.77
N ASN A 216 -13.29 -14.64 -17.78
CA ASN A 216 -12.23 -14.74 -18.77
C ASN A 216 -12.58 -13.90 -20.01
N HIS A 217 -11.84 -12.84 -20.24
CA HIS A 217 -11.98 -11.97 -21.41
C HIS A 217 -10.98 -12.31 -22.53
N GLY A 218 -9.97 -13.12 -22.25
CA GLY A 218 -8.94 -13.52 -23.20
C GLY A 218 -9.36 -14.69 -24.10
N SER A 219 -8.58 -14.95 -25.16
CA SER A 219 -8.84 -16.09 -26.05
C SER A 219 -8.33 -17.41 -25.48
N GLY A 220 -7.28 -17.37 -24.64
CA GLY A 220 -6.75 -18.54 -23.95
C GLY A 220 -7.76 -19.16 -22.99
N ALA A 221 -7.95 -20.48 -23.10
CA ALA A 221 -8.74 -21.24 -22.14
C ALA A 221 -7.96 -21.44 -20.85
N ILE A 222 -8.57 -21.10 -19.72
CA ILE A 222 -7.92 -21.13 -18.41
C ILE A 222 -8.53 -22.20 -17.50
N SER A 223 -7.73 -22.69 -16.57
CA SER A 223 -8.15 -23.45 -15.40
C SER A 223 -8.02 -22.57 -14.17
N VAL A 224 -9.02 -22.58 -13.28
CA VAL A 224 -9.01 -21.77 -12.05
C VAL A 224 -9.29 -22.60 -10.80
N ARG A 225 -8.63 -22.22 -9.71
CA ARG A 225 -8.83 -22.84 -8.39
C ARG A 225 -8.61 -21.85 -7.25
N ILE A 226 -9.36 -22.01 -6.17
CA ILE A 226 -9.08 -21.34 -4.90
C ILE A 226 -7.89 -22.02 -4.24
N GLN A 227 -6.95 -21.22 -3.74
CA GLN A 227 -5.92 -21.65 -2.79
C GLN A 227 -6.12 -20.94 -1.45
N LEU A 228 -5.90 -21.67 -0.36
CA LEU A 228 -6.00 -21.19 1.01
C LEU A 228 -4.65 -21.22 1.71
N SER A 229 -4.42 -20.30 2.64
CA SER A 229 -3.18 -20.22 3.41
C SER A 229 -3.41 -19.68 4.82
N SER A 230 -2.65 -20.20 5.79
CA SER A 230 -2.63 -19.69 7.17
C SER A 230 -1.64 -18.53 7.38
N ASP A 231 -0.59 -18.45 6.55
CA ASP A 231 0.57 -17.57 6.73
C ASP A 231 0.85 -16.66 5.52
N ASN A 232 0.03 -16.75 4.46
CA ASN A 232 0.20 -16.06 3.18
C ASN A 232 1.49 -16.46 2.42
N ILE A 233 2.11 -17.59 2.77
CA ILE A 233 3.35 -18.12 2.18
C ILE A 233 3.11 -19.52 1.63
N ASN A 234 2.54 -20.40 2.46
CA ASN A 234 2.26 -21.79 2.11
C ASN A 234 0.81 -21.93 1.68
N TRP A 235 0.59 -22.43 0.46
CA TRP A 235 -0.73 -22.46 -0.17
C TRP A 235 -1.21 -23.89 -0.41
N ILE A 236 -2.48 -24.14 -0.11
CA ILE A 236 -3.14 -25.43 -0.27
C ILE A 236 -4.35 -25.24 -1.18
N ASP A 237 -4.49 -26.11 -2.18
CA ASP A 237 -5.65 -26.06 -3.08
C ASP A 237 -6.93 -26.40 -2.32
N ASN A 238 -7.94 -25.54 -2.41
CA ASN A 238 -9.26 -25.76 -1.83
C ASN A 238 -10.09 -26.70 -2.72
N LYS A 239 -9.61 -27.94 -2.89
CA LYS A 239 -10.29 -28.97 -3.65
C LYS A 239 -10.04 -30.37 -3.07
N PRO A 240 -11.03 -31.27 -3.14
CA PRO A 240 -10.80 -32.68 -2.85
C PRO A 240 -9.79 -33.31 -3.82
N PRO A 241 -9.11 -34.40 -3.42
CA PRO A 241 -8.31 -35.21 -4.34
C PRO A 241 -9.16 -35.71 -5.51
N TYR A 242 -8.55 -35.79 -6.69
CA TYR A 242 -9.15 -36.36 -7.92
C TYR A 242 -10.34 -35.58 -8.52
N THR A 243 -10.57 -34.35 -8.07
CA THR A 243 -11.50 -33.42 -8.74
C THR A 243 -10.76 -32.60 -9.79
N SER A 244 -11.31 -32.56 -11.02
CA SER A 244 -10.83 -31.69 -12.09
C SER A 244 -11.06 -30.23 -11.73
N ASP A 245 -10.18 -29.37 -12.20
CA ASP A 245 -10.39 -27.93 -12.05
C ASP A 245 -11.51 -27.45 -12.98
N TYR A 246 -12.00 -26.25 -12.71
CA TYR A 246 -12.97 -25.58 -13.56
C TYR A 246 -12.24 -24.91 -14.72
N ILE A 247 -12.72 -25.19 -15.93
CA ILE A 247 -12.20 -24.58 -17.16
C ILE A 247 -13.13 -23.45 -17.56
N LEU A 248 -12.56 -22.29 -17.85
CA LEU A 248 -13.24 -21.11 -18.40
C LEU A 248 -12.70 -20.83 -19.80
N LEU A 249 -13.58 -20.92 -20.79
CA LEU A 249 -13.30 -20.48 -22.14
C LEU A 249 -13.45 -18.96 -22.24
N LYS A 250 -13.12 -18.43 -23.42
CA LYS A 250 -13.34 -17.02 -23.74
C LYS A 250 -14.78 -16.60 -23.47
N ASP A 251 -14.93 -15.44 -22.83
CA ASP A 251 -16.19 -14.79 -22.46
C ASP A 251 -17.04 -15.60 -21.45
N GLU A 252 -16.50 -16.68 -20.89
CA GLU A 252 -17.15 -17.43 -19.81
C GLU A 252 -16.83 -16.83 -18.43
N ASN A 253 -17.70 -17.12 -17.47
CA ASN A 253 -17.55 -16.70 -16.09
C ASN A 253 -18.00 -17.79 -15.12
N MET A 254 -17.55 -17.67 -13.88
CA MET A 254 -17.96 -18.56 -12.79
C MET A 254 -17.83 -17.90 -11.42
N ILE A 255 -18.43 -18.51 -10.42
CA ILE A 255 -18.33 -18.09 -9.02
C ILE A 255 -17.85 -19.27 -8.17
N LEU A 256 -16.82 -19.02 -7.36
CA LEU A 256 -16.24 -19.96 -6.42
C LEU A 256 -16.30 -19.42 -5.00
N THR A 257 -16.59 -20.28 -4.03
CA THR A 257 -16.63 -19.92 -2.61
C THR A 257 -15.69 -20.83 -1.82
N THR A 258 -14.99 -20.28 -0.84
CA THR A 258 -14.09 -21.04 0.03
C THR A 258 -14.88 -22.07 0.84
N THR A 259 -14.42 -23.32 0.87
CA THR A 259 -15.10 -24.42 1.58
C THR A 259 -14.41 -24.82 2.90
N ALA A 260 -13.33 -24.15 3.26
CA ALA A 260 -12.58 -24.34 4.49
C ALA A 260 -12.11 -22.98 5.05
N TYR A 261 -11.81 -22.94 6.34
CA TYR A 261 -11.37 -21.74 7.04
C TYR A 261 -9.84 -21.67 7.09
N MET A 262 -9.27 -20.62 6.53
CA MET A 262 -7.86 -20.24 6.67
C MET A 262 -7.74 -18.73 6.66
N SER A 263 -6.62 -18.20 7.13
CA SER A 263 -6.39 -16.76 7.26
C SER A 263 -6.42 -16.00 5.93
N TYR A 264 -6.07 -16.66 4.82
CA TYR A 264 -5.95 -16.05 3.49
C TYR A 264 -6.52 -16.93 2.40
N ALA A 265 -6.97 -16.31 1.32
CA ALA A 265 -7.36 -16.97 0.08
C ALA A 265 -6.87 -16.21 -1.16
N ARG A 266 -6.62 -16.93 -2.25
CA ARG A 266 -6.35 -16.39 -3.59
C ARG A 266 -6.87 -17.33 -4.67
N ILE A 267 -6.89 -16.87 -5.92
CA ILE A 267 -7.13 -17.70 -7.10
C ILE A 267 -5.79 -18.01 -7.78
N LEU A 268 -5.55 -19.29 -8.06
CA LEU A 268 -4.52 -19.73 -8.98
C LEU A 268 -5.18 -19.95 -10.35
N ILE A 269 -4.54 -19.42 -11.39
CA ILE A 269 -4.94 -19.53 -12.79
C ILE A 269 -3.83 -20.22 -13.56
N THR A 270 -4.16 -21.21 -14.37
CA THR A 270 -3.23 -21.88 -15.29
C THR A 270 -3.85 -21.98 -16.68
N HIS A 271 -3.05 -22.29 -17.69
CA HIS A 271 -3.58 -22.72 -18.98
C HIS A 271 -4.36 -24.03 -18.83
N ALA A 272 -5.46 -24.18 -19.56
CA ALA A 272 -6.23 -25.43 -19.54
C ALA A 272 -5.52 -26.52 -20.37
N GLU A 273 -5.12 -27.63 -19.73
CA GLU A 273 -4.24 -28.67 -20.33
C GLU A 273 -4.74 -29.29 -21.65
N SER A 274 -6.03 -29.21 -21.95
CA SER A 274 -6.65 -29.79 -23.16
C SER A 274 -6.92 -28.76 -24.27
N TYR A 275 -6.40 -27.54 -24.15
CA TYR A 275 -6.63 -26.43 -25.07
C TYR A 275 -5.30 -25.83 -25.56
N PRO A 276 -5.29 -25.11 -26.71
CA PRO A 276 -4.14 -24.33 -27.12
C PRO A 276 -3.74 -23.32 -26.05
N VAL A 277 -2.43 -23.17 -25.84
CA VAL A 277 -1.87 -22.17 -24.94
C VAL A 277 -1.86 -20.83 -25.67
N GLU A 278 -2.62 -19.88 -25.16
CA GLU A 278 -2.75 -18.51 -25.67
C GLU A 278 -2.82 -17.55 -24.48
N ASP A 279 -2.56 -16.27 -24.71
CA ASP A 279 -2.71 -15.24 -23.68
C ASP A 279 -4.17 -15.19 -23.19
N ALA A 280 -4.33 -15.01 -21.88
CA ALA A 280 -5.63 -14.86 -21.24
C ALA A 280 -5.67 -13.64 -20.32
N THR A 281 -6.74 -12.84 -20.46
CA THR A 281 -7.03 -11.70 -19.58
C THR A 281 -8.20 -12.08 -18.70
N VAL A 282 -8.01 -12.03 -17.37
CA VAL A 282 -8.99 -12.49 -16.40
C VAL A 282 -9.32 -11.39 -15.41
N THR A 283 -10.59 -11.10 -15.22
CA THR A 283 -11.06 -10.18 -14.17
C THR A 283 -11.63 -10.99 -13.00
N ILE A 284 -11.19 -10.65 -11.79
CA ILE A 284 -11.58 -11.32 -10.55
C ILE A 284 -12.22 -10.31 -9.60
N TYR A 285 -13.44 -10.61 -9.16
CA TYR A 285 -14.15 -9.90 -8.11
C TYR A 285 -14.07 -10.73 -6.84
N LYS A 286 -13.75 -10.10 -5.71
CA LYS A 286 -13.53 -10.80 -4.44
C LYS A 286 -14.37 -10.18 -3.35
N THR A 287 -15.15 -11.01 -2.66
CA THR A 287 -16.00 -10.55 -1.57
C THR A 287 -15.83 -11.43 -0.36
N ILE A 288 -16.04 -10.84 0.81
CA ILE A 288 -16.01 -11.54 2.10
C ILE A 288 -17.36 -11.30 2.77
N LYS A 289 -17.98 -12.42 3.16
CA LYS A 289 -19.18 -12.39 3.99
C LYS A 289 -18.78 -12.61 5.45
N VAL A 290 -19.06 -11.59 6.25
CA VAL A 290 -18.87 -11.55 7.71
C VAL A 290 -20.21 -11.76 8.38
#